data_AF-A0A7Y2D5H0-F1
#
_entry.id   AF-A0A7Y2D5H0-F1
#
_cell.length_a   1.000
_cell.length_b   1.000
_cell.length_c   1.000
_cell.angle_alpha   90.00
_cell.angle_beta   90.00
_cell.angle_gamma   90.00
#
_symmetry.space_group_name_H-M   'P 1'
#
loop_
_entity.id
_entity.type
_entity.pdbx_description
1 polymer ?
#
loop_
_entity_poly.entity_id
_entity_poly.type
_entity_poly.pdbx_seq_one_letter_code
_entity_poly.pdbx_strand_id
1 'polypeptide(L)'
;MCSSESSTPPQPSTTPNADRPAGATNEPCPEDCTRREFSPREVNESISETISNAPAPYTAWNGTYGWRSKFTVQPDRASCAVRVIVKIKVRGTVTETQKAAWKSAIEGKWNGKAKLVCPDPACEAACPNGYAIRIELQYVDRGEHYTVTANQPTATEGGRAGIGGTTSMTGWGVGDTTDVTHEFGHMLGCPEEYFTTDGVDYTEGGTKTGFRDPGGGIMNNPSGNPTTANYELVRQNAASAMGLTCTTETA
;
A
#
# COMPACT_ATOMS: atom_id res chain seq x y z
N MET A 1 36.73 -2.25 -5.09
CA MET A 1 35.62 -3.04 -5.68
C MET A 1 35.91 -4.49 -5.37
N CYS A 2 35.22 -5.08 -4.38
CA CYS A 2 35.24 -6.53 -4.22
C CYS A 2 34.32 -7.10 -5.30
N SER A 3 34.89 -7.30 -6.50
CA SER A 3 34.25 -8.12 -7.52
C SER A 3 34.13 -9.52 -6.94
N SER A 4 32.90 -10.00 -6.73
CA SER A 4 32.63 -11.43 -6.58
C SER A 4 32.83 -12.08 -7.95
N GLU A 5 34.06 -12.12 -8.43
CA GLU A 5 34.45 -13.03 -9.50
C GLU A 5 34.57 -14.41 -8.86
N SER A 6 33.60 -15.27 -9.17
CA SER A 6 33.72 -16.71 -9.03
C SER A 6 34.89 -17.19 -9.90
N SER A 7 36.11 -17.10 -9.37
CA SER A 7 37.30 -17.67 -9.99
C SER A 7 37.38 -19.15 -9.66
N THR A 8 37.51 -19.94 -10.72
CA THR A 8 37.79 -21.39 -10.69
C THR A 8 39.01 -21.67 -9.81
N PRO A 9 39.02 -22.73 -8.98
CA PRO A 9 40.15 -23.01 -8.10
C PRO A 9 41.45 -23.19 -8.91
N PRO A 10 42.55 -22.49 -8.57
CA PRO A 10 43.84 -22.73 -9.20
C PRO A 10 44.37 -24.12 -8.84
N GLN A 11 45.02 -24.78 -9.82
CA GLN A 11 45.73 -26.04 -9.62
C GLN A 11 46.80 -25.92 -8.51
N PRO A 12 47.03 -26.97 -7.71
CA PRO A 12 47.99 -26.95 -6.61
C PRO A 12 49.42 -26.81 -7.13
N SER A 13 50.13 -25.77 -6.68
CA SER A 13 51.55 -25.57 -6.92
C SER A 13 52.39 -26.23 -5.83
N THR A 14 53.42 -26.98 -6.24
CA THR A 14 54.35 -27.73 -5.38
C THR A 14 55.55 -26.86 -4.97
N THR A 15 55.32 -25.76 -4.26
CA THR A 15 56.43 -24.95 -3.70
C THR A 15 56.61 -25.19 -2.19
N PRO A 16 57.86 -25.43 -1.73
CA PRO A 16 58.20 -25.68 -0.35
C PRO A 16 58.30 -24.36 0.43
N ASN A 17 57.18 -23.88 0.96
CA ASN A 17 57.14 -22.87 2.04
C ASN A 17 55.73 -22.88 2.65
N ALA A 18 55.46 -23.91 3.46
CA ALA A 18 54.18 -24.18 4.08
C ALA A 18 54.28 -24.06 5.62
N ASP A 19 54.60 -22.87 6.13
CA ASP A 19 54.67 -22.61 7.59
C ASP A 19 53.99 -21.30 8.02
N ARG A 20 53.08 -20.72 7.22
CA ARG A 20 52.21 -19.64 7.72
C ARG A 20 50.90 -20.23 8.25
N PRO A 21 50.51 -19.96 9.51
CA PRO A 21 49.23 -20.41 10.05
C PRO A 21 48.09 -19.82 9.22
N ALA A 22 47.28 -20.68 8.60
CA ALA A 22 46.03 -20.33 7.96
C ALA A 22 44.99 -19.99 9.03
N GLY A 23 45.13 -18.83 9.66
CA GLY A 23 44.29 -18.37 10.78
C GLY A 23 43.87 -16.91 10.68
N ALA A 24 43.92 -16.32 9.48
CA ALA A 24 43.29 -15.03 9.27
C ALA A 24 41.77 -15.25 9.24
N THR A 25 41.09 -14.85 10.30
CA THR A 25 39.63 -14.71 10.31
C THR A 25 39.26 -13.76 9.18
N ASN A 26 38.53 -14.26 8.18
CA ASN A 26 37.97 -13.44 7.12
C ASN A 26 37.09 -12.37 7.77
N GLU A 27 37.60 -11.14 7.85
CA GLU A 27 36.81 -10.00 8.24
C GLU A 27 35.67 -9.88 7.22
N PRO A 28 34.40 -9.96 7.65
CA PRO A 28 33.28 -9.90 6.72
C PRO A 28 33.36 -8.59 5.95
N CYS A 29 33.17 -8.66 4.63
CA CYS A 29 33.13 -7.47 3.81
C CYS A 29 32.12 -6.48 4.40
N PRO A 30 32.42 -5.17 4.42
CA PRO A 30 31.45 -4.16 4.84
C PRO A 30 30.16 -4.38 4.07
N GLU A 31 29.05 -4.51 4.80
CA GLU A 31 27.73 -4.72 4.20
C GLU A 31 27.43 -3.52 3.28
N ASP A 32 27.09 -3.80 2.02
CA ASP A 32 26.65 -2.75 1.09
C ASP A 32 25.31 -2.21 1.60
N CYS A 33 25.39 -1.11 2.36
CA CYS A 33 24.24 -0.52 3.02
C CYS A 33 23.15 -0.09 2.04
N THR A 34 23.46 0.03 0.73
CA THR A 34 22.49 0.36 -0.33
C THR A 34 21.65 -0.83 -0.79
N ARG A 35 21.95 -2.04 -0.31
CA ARG A 35 21.25 -3.29 -0.66
C ARG A 35 20.60 -3.99 0.52
N ARG A 36 20.48 -3.29 1.66
CA ARG A 36 19.85 -3.81 2.87
C ARG A 36 18.42 -4.28 2.57
N GLU A 37 18.15 -5.53 2.89
CA GLU A 37 16.79 -6.09 2.87
C GLU A 37 16.10 -5.81 4.21
N PHE A 38 14.82 -5.49 4.13
CA PHE A 38 13.97 -5.33 5.31
C PHE A 38 13.00 -6.50 5.40
N SER A 39 12.80 -7.00 6.62
CA SER A 39 11.79 -8.03 6.85
C SER A 39 10.40 -7.48 6.50
N PRO A 40 9.58 -8.19 5.70
CA PRO A 40 8.21 -7.81 5.47
C PRO A 40 7.45 -7.71 6.80
N ARG A 41 6.56 -6.72 6.90
CA ARG A 41 5.70 -6.51 8.06
C ARG A 41 4.25 -6.74 7.68
N GLU A 42 3.59 -7.64 8.40
CA GLU A 42 2.15 -7.82 8.28
C GLU A 42 1.42 -6.75 9.11
N VAL A 43 0.51 -6.03 8.47
CA VAL A 43 -0.32 -4.98 9.07
C VAL A 43 -1.70 -5.57 9.31
N ASN A 44 -2.25 -5.32 10.50
CA ASN A 44 -3.60 -5.71 10.88
C ASN A 44 -4.11 -4.74 11.96
N GLU A 45 -4.52 -3.55 11.52
CA GLU A 45 -4.84 -2.41 12.39
C GLU A 45 -6.34 -2.15 12.45
N SER A 46 -6.82 -1.72 13.62
CA SER A 46 -8.22 -1.31 13.77
C SER A 46 -8.34 0.15 13.38
N ILE A 47 -9.21 0.44 12.42
CA ILE A 47 -9.52 1.80 12.00
C ILE A 47 -10.95 2.09 12.41
N SER A 48 -11.19 3.34 12.80
CA SER A 48 -12.52 3.86 13.06
C SER A 48 -12.60 5.28 12.52
N GLU A 49 -13.77 5.65 12.04
CA GLU A 49 -14.06 7.00 11.60
C GLU A 49 -15.43 7.42 12.15
N THR A 50 -15.64 8.71 12.31
CA THR A 50 -16.95 9.28 12.60
C THR A 50 -17.32 10.30 11.55
N ILE A 51 -18.40 10.02 10.82
CA ILE A 51 -19.01 10.94 9.87
C ILE A 51 -20.13 11.69 10.59
N SER A 52 -20.13 13.01 10.44
CA SER A 52 -21.10 13.93 11.03
C SER A 52 -21.51 15.01 10.04
N ASN A 53 -22.59 15.71 10.35
CA ASN A 53 -23.12 16.84 9.57
C ASN A 53 -23.44 16.51 8.09
N ALA A 54 -23.70 15.24 7.75
CA ALA A 54 -24.17 14.89 6.42
C ALA A 54 -25.53 15.56 6.14
N PRO A 55 -25.72 16.21 4.98
CA PRO A 55 -26.95 16.94 4.68
C PRO A 55 -28.14 15.97 4.48
N ALA A 56 -29.36 16.51 4.47
CA ALA A 56 -30.62 15.75 4.42
C ALA A 56 -30.62 14.48 3.53
N PRO A 57 -30.20 14.51 2.25
CA PRO A 57 -30.20 13.32 1.39
C PRO A 57 -29.20 12.22 1.82
N TYR A 58 -28.20 12.56 2.64
CA TYR A 58 -27.11 11.67 3.07
C TYR A 58 -27.10 11.45 4.59
N THR A 59 -28.17 11.78 5.31
CA THR A 59 -28.23 11.65 6.78
C THR A 59 -27.92 10.24 7.29
N ALA A 60 -28.17 9.20 6.49
CA ALA A 60 -27.83 7.80 6.80
C ALA A 60 -26.31 7.51 6.81
N TRP A 61 -25.48 8.47 6.38
CA TRP A 61 -24.02 8.39 6.49
C TRP A 61 -23.51 8.85 7.86
N ASN A 62 -24.28 9.62 8.63
CA ASN A 62 -23.87 10.02 9.98
C ASN A 62 -23.74 8.79 10.88
N GLY A 63 -22.61 8.66 11.57
CA GLY A 63 -22.35 7.54 12.46
C GLY A 63 -20.86 7.30 12.67
N THR A 64 -20.56 6.35 13.54
CA THR A 64 -19.20 5.84 13.76
C THR A 64 -19.08 4.47 13.11
N TYR A 65 -18.06 4.32 12.28
CA TYR A 65 -17.76 3.09 11.56
C TYR A 65 -16.40 2.56 11.99
N GLY A 66 -16.17 1.27 11.78
CA GLY A 66 -14.91 0.64 12.11
C GLY A 66 -14.64 -0.59 11.26
N TRP A 67 -13.37 -0.79 10.93
CA TRP A 67 -12.91 -1.90 10.12
C TRP A 67 -11.46 -2.30 10.47
N ARG A 68 -10.99 -3.38 9.84
CA ARG A 68 -9.61 -3.85 9.98
C ARG A 68 -8.86 -3.60 8.68
N SER A 69 -7.79 -2.82 8.75
CA SER A 69 -6.84 -2.58 7.66
C SER A 69 -5.75 -3.66 7.66
N LYS A 70 -5.60 -4.40 6.56
CA LYS A 70 -4.80 -5.63 6.48
C LYS A 70 -3.98 -5.71 5.19
N PHE A 71 -2.67 -5.63 5.31
CA PHE A 71 -1.75 -5.71 4.17
C PHE A 71 -0.33 -6.04 4.61
N THR A 72 0.52 -6.46 3.69
CA THR A 72 1.95 -6.63 3.97
C THR A 72 2.72 -5.42 3.43
N VAL A 73 3.61 -4.85 4.23
CA VAL A 73 4.57 -3.82 3.79
C VAL A 73 5.95 -4.43 3.67
N GLN A 74 6.61 -4.20 2.53
CA GLN A 74 7.96 -4.68 2.28
C GLN A 74 8.79 -3.56 1.64
N PRO A 75 9.54 -2.79 2.45
CA PRO A 75 10.53 -1.85 1.96
C PRO A 75 11.70 -2.62 1.32
N ASP A 76 12.24 -2.07 0.24
CA ASP A 76 13.32 -2.66 -0.53
C ASP A 76 14.28 -1.57 -0.96
N ARG A 77 15.50 -1.60 -0.40
CA ARG A 77 16.51 -0.58 -0.66
C ARG A 77 17.16 -0.72 -2.02
N ALA A 78 17.31 -1.94 -2.53
CA ALA A 78 17.94 -2.16 -3.82
C ALA A 78 17.10 -1.57 -4.97
N SER A 79 15.77 -1.62 -4.85
CA SER A 79 14.85 -1.03 -5.83
C SER A 79 14.32 0.36 -5.48
N CYS A 80 14.66 0.88 -4.29
CA CYS A 80 14.11 2.12 -3.74
C CYS A 80 12.58 2.16 -3.84
N ALA A 81 11.94 1.11 -3.34
CA ALA A 81 10.49 0.97 -3.36
C ALA A 81 9.97 0.43 -2.02
N VAL A 82 8.72 0.75 -1.72
CA VAL A 82 7.92 0.06 -0.70
C VAL A 82 6.83 -0.70 -1.42
N ARG A 83 6.92 -2.03 -1.40
CA ARG A 83 5.83 -2.89 -1.88
C ARG A 83 4.76 -3.00 -0.80
N VAL A 84 3.51 -2.77 -1.19
CA VAL A 84 2.32 -2.89 -0.35
C VAL A 84 1.45 -3.98 -0.96
N ILE A 85 1.43 -5.15 -0.34
CA ILE A 85 0.79 -6.33 -0.90
C ILE A 85 -0.57 -6.51 -0.24
N VAL A 86 -1.63 -6.58 -1.05
CA VAL A 86 -2.98 -6.89 -0.59
C VAL A 86 -3.46 -8.18 -1.24
N LYS A 87 -3.66 -9.21 -0.43
CA LYS A 87 -4.13 -10.52 -0.89
C LYS A 87 -5.64 -10.62 -0.78
N ILE A 88 -6.30 -10.86 -1.91
CA ILE A 88 -7.76 -10.94 -2.01
C ILE A 88 -8.18 -12.33 -2.46
N LYS A 89 -9.08 -12.94 -1.70
CA LYS A 89 -9.88 -14.06 -2.16
C LYS A 89 -11.21 -13.55 -2.72
N VAL A 90 -11.54 -13.89 -3.96
CA VAL A 90 -12.80 -13.46 -4.57
C VAL A 90 -13.86 -14.55 -4.45
N ARG A 91 -15.08 -14.17 -4.06
CA ARG A 91 -16.28 -15.02 -4.07
C ARG A 91 -17.29 -14.49 -5.10
N GLY A 92 -18.19 -15.36 -5.55
CA GLY A 92 -19.20 -15.03 -6.55
C GLY A 92 -18.69 -15.24 -7.99
N THR A 93 -19.50 -14.81 -8.96
CA THR A 93 -19.21 -15.00 -10.39
C THR A 93 -18.45 -13.79 -10.93
N VAL A 94 -17.17 -13.98 -11.21
CA VAL A 94 -16.30 -12.99 -11.86
C VAL A 94 -15.36 -13.68 -12.85
N THR A 95 -15.04 -13.02 -13.94
CA THR A 95 -14.07 -13.50 -14.94
C THR A 95 -12.66 -13.03 -14.61
N GLU A 96 -11.64 -13.71 -15.15
CA GLU A 96 -10.24 -13.26 -15.01
C GLU A 96 -10.00 -11.89 -15.66
N THR A 97 -10.71 -11.55 -16.74
CA THR A 97 -10.66 -10.21 -17.34
C THR A 97 -11.15 -9.13 -16.39
N GLN A 98 -12.23 -9.38 -15.65
CA GLN A 98 -12.76 -8.44 -14.65
C GLN A 98 -11.82 -8.29 -13.46
N LYS A 99 -11.24 -9.40 -12.97
CA LYS A 99 -10.17 -9.35 -11.96
C LYS A 99 -8.97 -8.53 -12.45
N ALA A 100 -8.51 -8.76 -13.67
CA ALA A 100 -7.41 -7.99 -14.25
C ALA A 100 -7.75 -6.50 -14.37
N ALA A 101 -8.99 -6.15 -14.72
CA ALA A 101 -9.46 -4.78 -14.78
C ALA A 101 -9.46 -4.11 -13.40
N TRP A 102 -9.97 -4.76 -12.35
CA TRP A 102 -9.89 -4.28 -10.98
C TRP A 102 -8.44 -4.05 -10.54
N LYS A 103 -7.56 -5.05 -10.73
CA LYS A 103 -6.14 -4.94 -10.40
C LYS A 103 -5.49 -3.76 -11.11
N SER A 104 -5.70 -3.63 -12.43
CA SER A 104 -5.11 -2.54 -13.22
C SER A 104 -5.63 -1.18 -12.77
N ALA A 105 -6.92 -1.06 -12.44
CA ALA A 105 -7.51 0.19 -11.97
C ALA A 105 -6.94 0.60 -10.61
N ILE A 106 -6.90 -0.33 -9.65
CA ILE A 106 -6.35 -0.10 -8.31
C ILE A 106 -4.86 0.26 -8.39
N GLU A 107 -4.06 -0.57 -9.03
CA GLU A 107 -2.61 -0.34 -9.11
C GLU A 107 -2.29 0.92 -9.91
N GLY A 108 -2.99 1.20 -11.01
CA GLY A 108 -2.81 2.43 -11.78
C GLY A 108 -3.19 3.69 -11.00
N LYS A 109 -4.18 3.59 -10.10
CA LYS A 109 -4.63 4.71 -9.28
C LYS A 109 -3.68 5.04 -8.14
N TRP A 110 -3.11 4.02 -7.50
CA TRP A 110 -2.28 4.20 -6.30
C TRP A 110 -0.76 4.19 -6.57
N ASN A 111 -0.28 3.47 -7.60
CA ASN A 111 1.16 3.34 -7.82
C ASN A 111 1.79 4.65 -8.31
N GLY A 112 2.93 5.00 -7.70
CA GLY A 112 3.72 6.16 -8.11
C GLY A 112 3.01 7.50 -7.91
N LYS A 113 2.07 7.59 -6.97
CA LYS A 113 1.47 8.87 -6.55
C LYS A 113 2.15 9.48 -5.33
N ALA A 114 2.76 8.63 -4.52
CA ALA A 114 3.52 9.03 -3.35
C ALA A 114 4.80 8.20 -3.21
N LYS A 115 5.75 8.77 -2.47
CA LYS A 115 7.01 8.16 -2.09
C LYS A 115 7.31 8.44 -0.63
N LEU A 116 8.11 7.59 -0.01
CA LEU A 116 8.60 7.80 1.35
C LEU A 116 10.02 8.37 1.32
N VAL A 117 10.25 9.46 2.03
CA VAL A 117 11.59 9.97 2.29
C VAL A 117 12.00 9.52 3.68
N CYS A 118 12.99 8.63 3.73
CA CYS A 118 13.44 7.95 4.95
C CYS A 118 14.95 8.12 5.10
N PRO A 119 15.43 9.26 5.65
CA PRO A 119 16.85 9.50 5.86
C PRO A 119 17.45 8.40 6.76
N ASP A 120 18.54 7.79 6.31
CA ASP A 120 19.29 6.78 7.07
C ASP A 120 20.69 7.31 7.37
N PRO A 121 20.99 7.74 8.62
CA PRO A 121 22.32 8.21 8.98
C PRO A 121 23.39 7.11 8.89
N ALA A 122 23.00 5.83 8.87
CA ALA A 122 23.92 4.73 8.64
C ALA A 122 24.21 4.49 7.15
N CYS A 123 23.47 5.13 6.24
CA CYS A 123 23.64 4.99 4.80
C CYS A 123 23.07 6.20 4.03
N GLU A 124 23.78 7.33 4.05
CA GLU A 124 23.31 8.57 3.39
C GLU A 124 23.07 8.43 1.87
N ALA A 125 23.74 7.47 1.23
CA ALA A 125 23.57 7.16 -0.19
C ALA A 125 22.31 6.31 -0.50
N ALA A 126 21.59 5.81 0.52
CA ALA A 126 20.41 4.97 0.31
C ALA A 126 19.25 5.77 -0.27
N CYS A 127 18.81 5.41 -1.47
CA CYS A 127 17.60 5.93 -2.11
C CYS A 127 17.45 7.45 -2.02
N PRO A 128 18.37 8.22 -2.65
CA PRO A 128 18.40 9.69 -2.53
C PRO A 128 17.12 10.38 -3.02
N ASN A 129 16.32 9.70 -3.85
CA ASN A 129 15.04 10.20 -4.35
C ASN A 129 13.82 9.72 -3.54
N GLY A 130 14.04 8.98 -2.46
CA GLY A 130 13.01 8.31 -1.66
C GLY A 130 12.64 6.92 -2.18
N TYR A 131 11.71 6.27 -1.48
CA TYR A 131 11.17 4.96 -1.80
C TYR A 131 9.80 5.11 -2.44
N ALA A 132 9.66 4.77 -3.73
CA ALA A 132 8.37 4.83 -4.41
C ALA A 132 7.39 3.81 -3.81
N ILE A 133 6.14 4.22 -3.53
CA ILE A 133 5.13 3.29 -3.04
C ILE A 133 4.52 2.52 -4.22
N ARG A 134 4.47 1.19 -4.08
CA ARG A 134 3.96 0.25 -5.08
C ARG A 134 2.95 -0.70 -4.42
N ILE A 135 1.67 -0.47 -4.69
CA ILE A 135 0.59 -1.41 -4.44
C ILE A 135 0.70 -2.61 -5.37
N GLU A 136 0.52 -3.79 -4.79
CA GLU A 136 0.44 -5.07 -5.48
C GLU A 136 -0.80 -5.83 -5.00
N LEU A 137 -1.80 -5.95 -5.88
CA LEU A 137 -3.00 -6.74 -5.62
C LEU A 137 -2.77 -8.19 -6.05
N GLN A 138 -2.91 -9.13 -5.12
CA GLN A 138 -2.74 -10.56 -5.38
C GLN A 138 -4.05 -11.30 -5.17
N TYR A 139 -4.51 -12.04 -6.19
CA TYR A 139 -5.63 -12.95 -6.04
C TYR A 139 -5.16 -14.29 -5.49
N VAL A 140 -5.77 -14.78 -4.40
CA VAL A 140 -5.36 -16.01 -3.71
C VAL A 140 -6.56 -16.86 -3.31
N ASP A 141 -6.35 -18.18 -3.19
CA ASP A 141 -7.38 -19.11 -2.71
C ASP A 141 -7.38 -19.30 -1.19
N ARG A 142 -6.24 -19.01 -0.53
CA ARG A 142 -6.02 -19.10 0.91
C ARG A 142 -4.93 -18.12 1.37
N GLY A 143 -4.96 -17.74 2.65
CA GLY A 143 -4.00 -16.79 3.22
C GLY A 143 -4.25 -15.35 2.78
N GLU A 144 -5.50 -15.06 2.43
CA GLU A 144 -5.99 -13.74 2.04
C GLU A 144 -6.00 -12.76 3.22
N HIS A 145 -5.81 -11.48 2.92
CA HIS A 145 -6.10 -10.40 3.86
C HIS A 145 -7.61 -10.13 3.88
N TYR A 146 -8.25 -10.21 2.71
CA TYR A 146 -9.68 -9.97 2.54
C TYR A 146 -10.35 -11.03 1.67
N THR A 147 -11.61 -11.31 2.00
CA THR A 147 -12.55 -11.95 1.08
C THR A 147 -13.42 -10.85 0.47
N VAL A 148 -13.43 -10.75 -0.86
CA VAL A 148 -14.26 -9.80 -1.63
C VAL A 148 -15.36 -10.56 -2.36
N THR A 149 -16.59 -10.09 -2.26
CA THR A 149 -17.74 -10.57 -3.04
C THR A 149 -17.82 -9.81 -4.36
N ALA A 150 -17.88 -10.54 -5.46
CA ALA A 150 -18.11 -10.01 -6.80
C ALA A 150 -19.62 -9.73 -7.01
N ASN A 151 -19.97 -8.45 -7.02
CA ASN A 151 -21.33 -7.97 -7.06
C ASN A 151 -21.77 -7.64 -8.48
N GLN A 152 -23.00 -8.06 -8.81
CA GLN A 152 -23.64 -7.63 -10.06
C GLN A 152 -24.05 -6.15 -9.95
N PRO A 153 -24.23 -5.43 -11.08
CA PRO A 153 -24.45 -3.98 -11.06
C PRO A 153 -25.65 -3.49 -10.23
N THR A 154 -26.65 -4.35 -10.00
CA THR A 154 -27.85 -4.04 -9.21
C THR A 154 -27.79 -4.55 -7.78
N ALA A 155 -26.62 -5.02 -7.33
CA ALA A 155 -26.45 -5.52 -5.96
C ALA A 155 -26.61 -4.40 -4.94
N THR A 156 -27.21 -4.76 -3.81
CA THR A 156 -27.34 -3.91 -2.63
C THR A 156 -26.78 -4.68 -1.44
N GLU A 157 -25.85 -4.09 -0.69
CA GLU A 157 -25.34 -4.65 0.56
C GLU A 157 -25.56 -3.63 1.68
N GLY A 158 -26.12 -4.08 2.82
CA GLY A 158 -26.43 -3.18 3.93
C GLY A 158 -27.43 -2.05 3.57
N GLY A 159 -28.24 -2.24 2.52
CA GLY A 159 -29.19 -1.23 2.03
C GLY A 159 -28.55 -0.11 1.21
N ARG A 160 -27.25 -0.20 0.91
CA ARG A 160 -26.52 0.77 0.07
C ARG A 160 -26.25 0.13 -1.31
N ALA A 161 -26.50 0.89 -2.37
CA ALA A 161 -26.06 0.56 -3.73
C ALA A 161 -25.03 1.62 -4.12
N GLY A 162 -23.77 1.23 -4.34
CA GLY A 162 -22.83 2.12 -5.00
C GLY A 162 -22.87 1.91 -6.51
N ILE A 163 -22.14 2.78 -7.22
CA ILE A 163 -22.20 2.85 -8.67
C ILE A 163 -21.55 1.59 -9.25
N GLY A 164 -22.21 0.95 -10.21
CA GLY A 164 -21.70 -0.27 -10.85
C GLY A 164 -21.72 -1.54 -9.97
N GLY A 165 -22.36 -1.50 -8.80
CA GLY A 165 -22.52 -2.63 -7.88
C GLY A 165 -21.44 -2.72 -6.79
N THR A 166 -20.49 -1.79 -6.76
CA THR A 166 -19.54 -1.65 -5.64
C THR A 166 -20.27 -1.06 -4.45
N THR A 167 -20.25 -1.74 -3.30
CA THR A 167 -21.09 -1.40 -2.13
C THR A 167 -20.28 -1.18 -0.87
N SER A 168 -19.06 -1.71 -0.81
CA SER A 168 -18.14 -1.59 0.33
C SER A 168 -16.74 -2.08 -0.05
N MET A 169 -15.77 -1.92 0.86
CA MET A 169 -14.44 -2.49 0.71
C MET A 169 -14.40 -4.01 0.48
N THR A 170 -15.48 -4.73 0.80
CA THR A 170 -15.59 -6.19 0.55
C THR A 170 -16.65 -6.58 -0.47
N GLY A 171 -17.34 -5.63 -1.09
CA GLY A 171 -18.37 -5.88 -2.11
C GLY A 171 -18.08 -5.06 -3.36
N TRP A 172 -17.52 -5.68 -4.39
CA TRP A 172 -17.00 -4.98 -5.58
C TRP A 172 -17.84 -5.28 -6.81
N GLY A 173 -18.25 -4.23 -7.52
CA GLY A 173 -18.99 -4.33 -8.77
C GLY A 173 -18.15 -4.96 -9.88
N VAL A 174 -18.64 -6.03 -10.50
CA VAL A 174 -17.90 -6.82 -11.53
C VAL A 174 -17.48 -6.00 -12.75
N GLY A 175 -18.12 -4.86 -13.00
CA GLY A 175 -17.78 -3.94 -14.09
C GLY A 175 -17.26 -2.58 -13.63
N ASP A 176 -17.12 -2.37 -12.32
CA ASP A 176 -16.67 -1.09 -11.77
C ASP A 176 -15.15 -1.04 -11.65
N THR A 177 -14.55 0.00 -12.21
CA THR A 177 -13.10 0.30 -12.14
C THR A 177 -12.80 1.64 -11.49
N THR A 178 -13.82 2.31 -10.95
CA THR A 178 -13.71 3.64 -10.36
C THR A 178 -13.89 3.56 -8.85
N ASP A 179 -15.06 3.12 -8.38
CA ASP A 179 -15.34 3.11 -6.94
C ASP A 179 -14.54 2.00 -6.23
N VAL A 180 -14.27 0.88 -6.89
CA VAL A 180 -13.35 -0.16 -6.36
C VAL A 180 -11.98 0.39 -5.93
N THR A 181 -11.52 1.49 -6.55
CA THR A 181 -10.22 2.10 -6.19
C THR A 181 -10.27 2.91 -4.89
N HIS A 182 -11.44 3.49 -4.58
CA HIS A 182 -11.74 4.15 -3.33
C HIS A 182 -11.95 3.12 -2.21
N GLU A 183 -12.74 2.10 -2.49
CA GLU A 183 -12.98 0.98 -1.56
C GLU A 183 -11.69 0.25 -1.18
N PHE A 184 -10.74 0.15 -2.11
CA PHE A 184 -9.40 -0.34 -1.83
C PHE A 184 -8.61 0.57 -0.88
N GLY A 185 -8.84 1.89 -0.89
CA GLY A 185 -8.25 2.83 0.05
C GLY A 185 -8.58 2.51 1.51
N HIS A 186 -9.81 2.05 1.79
CA HIS A 186 -10.18 1.57 3.12
C HIS A 186 -9.35 0.33 3.53
N MET A 187 -8.99 -0.56 2.60
CA MET A 187 -8.08 -1.68 2.90
C MET A 187 -6.68 -1.22 3.30
N LEU A 188 -6.26 -0.04 2.84
CA LEU A 188 -5.02 0.63 3.26
C LEU A 188 -5.18 1.44 4.55
N GLY A 189 -6.39 1.48 5.12
CA GLY A 189 -6.72 2.18 6.36
C GLY A 189 -7.11 3.64 6.18
N CYS A 190 -7.48 4.06 4.96
CA CYS A 190 -7.93 5.42 4.73
C CYS A 190 -9.39 5.58 5.20
N PRO A 191 -9.70 6.58 6.05
CA PRO A 191 -11.08 6.97 6.30
C PRO A 191 -11.69 7.67 5.08
N GLU A 192 -13.01 7.81 5.12
CA GLU A 192 -13.77 8.64 4.20
C GLU A 192 -13.30 10.10 4.26
N GLU A 193 -13.39 10.81 3.13
CA GLU A 193 -13.17 12.26 3.06
C GLU A 193 -14.49 12.96 2.72
N TYR A 194 -15.60 12.48 3.31
CA TYR A 194 -16.95 13.01 3.13
C TYR A 194 -17.40 13.94 4.26
N PHE A 195 -18.25 14.91 3.95
CA PHE A 195 -18.94 15.79 4.89
C PHE A 195 -18.01 16.31 6.01
N THR A 196 -18.34 16.08 7.27
CA THR A 196 -17.38 16.15 8.37
C THR A 196 -16.96 14.75 8.77
N THR A 197 -15.73 14.34 8.47
CA THR A 197 -15.17 13.04 8.90
C THR A 197 -14.02 13.26 9.87
N ASP A 198 -14.07 12.62 11.03
CA ASP A 198 -13.08 12.74 12.12
C ASP A 198 -12.77 14.19 12.51
N GLY A 199 -13.79 15.05 12.44
CA GLY A 199 -13.70 16.47 12.75
C GLY A 199 -13.14 17.35 11.62
N VAL A 200 -12.74 16.77 10.48
CA VAL A 200 -12.34 17.52 9.28
C VAL A 200 -13.56 17.82 8.42
N ASP A 201 -13.80 19.11 8.14
CA ASP A 201 -14.90 19.57 7.29
C ASP A 201 -14.50 19.61 5.80
N TYR A 202 -14.92 18.60 5.04
CA TYR A 202 -14.74 18.48 3.60
C TYR A 202 -15.79 19.28 2.79
N THR A 203 -16.78 19.89 3.45
CA THR A 203 -17.71 20.81 2.78
C THR A 203 -17.12 22.21 2.59
N GLU A 204 -15.93 22.49 3.13
CA GLU A 204 -15.30 23.81 3.13
C GLU A 204 -16.27 24.90 3.63
N GLY A 205 -16.87 24.70 4.80
CA GLY A 205 -17.86 25.60 5.36
C GLY A 205 -19.16 25.67 4.54
N GLY A 206 -19.52 24.57 3.87
CA GLY A 206 -20.71 24.46 3.01
C GLY A 206 -20.55 25.03 1.60
N THR A 207 -19.34 25.40 1.17
CA THR A 207 -19.07 25.84 -0.21
C THR A 207 -18.98 24.67 -1.20
N LYS A 208 -18.73 23.47 -0.70
CA LYS A 208 -18.75 22.19 -1.41
C LYS A 208 -19.88 21.30 -0.90
N THR A 209 -20.21 20.27 -1.67
CA THR A 209 -21.22 19.29 -1.25
C THR A 209 -20.71 18.37 -0.15
N GLY A 210 -19.38 18.21 -0.05
CA GLY A 210 -18.74 17.25 0.83
C GLY A 210 -18.90 15.80 0.36
N PHE A 211 -19.38 15.56 -0.87
CA PHE A 211 -19.61 14.23 -1.40
C PHE A 211 -19.25 14.17 -2.89
N ARG A 212 -18.14 13.49 -3.19
CA ARG A 212 -17.62 13.33 -4.56
C ARG A 212 -17.40 14.67 -5.26
N ASP A 213 -16.85 15.62 -4.52
CA ASP A 213 -16.60 16.97 -5.03
C ASP A 213 -15.55 16.94 -6.16
N PRO A 214 -15.72 17.74 -7.22
CA PRO A 214 -14.68 17.92 -8.22
C PRO A 214 -13.36 18.38 -7.60
N GLY A 215 -12.27 17.68 -7.91
CA GLY A 215 -10.95 17.98 -7.35
C GLY A 215 -10.68 17.41 -5.95
N GLY A 216 -11.64 16.71 -5.34
CA GLY A 216 -11.41 15.94 -4.12
C GLY A 216 -10.39 14.80 -4.31
N GLY A 217 -9.75 14.40 -3.20
CA GLY A 217 -8.90 13.20 -3.15
C GLY A 217 -9.71 11.93 -3.39
N ILE A 218 -9.05 10.79 -3.61
CA ILE A 218 -9.74 9.52 -3.93
C ILE A 218 -10.79 9.11 -2.89
N MET A 219 -10.55 9.43 -1.62
CA MET A 219 -11.46 9.09 -0.50
C MET A 219 -12.65 10.06 -0.40
N ASN A 220 -12.69 11.13 -1.19
CA ASN A 220 -13.88 11.96 -1.39
C ASN A 220 -14.47 11.66 -2.77
N ASN A 221 -13.66 11.74 -3.83
CA ASN A 221 -14.08 11.50 -5.19
C ASN A 221 -13.25 10.37 -5.79
N PRO A 222 -13.83 9.18 -6.03
CA PRO A 222 -13.10 8.03 -6.60
C PRO A 222 -12.47 8.31 -7.99
N SER A 223 -12.90 9.37 -8.68
CA SER A 223 -12.25 9.84 -9.92
C SER A 223 -10.92 10.56 -9.67
N GLY A 224 -10.73 11.15 -8.48
CA GLY A 224 -9.51 11.81 -8.03
C GLY A 224 -8.35 10.86 -7.81
N ASN A 225 -7.17 11.43 -7.52
CA ASN A 225 -5.98 10.68 -7.11
C ASN A 225 -5.90 10.63 -5.57
N PRO A 226 -5.22 9.63 -4.99
CA PRO A 226 -4.89 9.64 -3.58
C PRO A 226 -3.99 10.83 -3.23
N THR A 227 -4.21 11.40 -2.06
CA THR A 227 -3.32 12.40 -1.44
C THR A 227 -2.22 11.70 -0.63
N THR A 228 -1.20 12.45 -0.20
CA THR A 228 -0.14 11.89 0.66
C THR A 228 -0.67 11.39 2.01
N ALA A 229 -1.75 11.98 2.53
CA ALA A 229 -2.40 11.54 3.76
C ALA A 229 -2.98 10.12 3.65
N ASN A 230 -3.43 9.72 2.45
CA ASN A 230 -3.95 8.37 2.21
C ASN A 230 -2.85 7.28 2.27
N TYR A 231 -1.58 7.64 2.41
CA TYR A 231 -0.46 6.69 2.58
C TYR A 231 0.06 6.66 4.02
N GLU A 232 -0.61 7.31 4.98
CA GLU A 232 -0.09 7.48 6.34
C GLU A 232 0.14 6.14 7.05
N LEU A 233 -0.80 5.19 6.96
CA LEU A 233 -0.63 3.88 7.59
C LEU A 233 0.47 3.05 6.93
N VAL A 234 0.63 3.18 5.61
CA VAL A 234 1.75 2.57 4.85
C VAL A 234 3.07 3.17 5.33
N ARG A 235 3.17 4.49 5.43
CA ARG A 235 4.35 5.21 5.91
C ARG A 235 4.76 4.74 7.30
N GLN A 236 3.83 4.71 8.26
CA GLN A 236 4.10 4.29 9.63
C GLN A 236 4.67 2.87 9.70
N ASN A 237 4.06 1.93 8.96
CA ASN A 237 4.50 0.53 8.96
C ASN A 237 5.81 0.30 8.19
N ALA A 238 6.04 1.02 7.09
CA ALA A 238 7.30 0.99 6.37
C ALA A 238 8.45 1.56 7.20
N ALA A 239 8.23 2.73 7.82
CA ALA A 239 9.16 3.38 8.74
C ALA A 239 9.54 2.43 9.89
N SER A 240 8.56 1.79 10.51
CA SER A 240 8.78 0.80 11.56
C SER A 240 9.56 -0.42 11.07
N ALA A 241 9.27 -0.95 9.88
CA ALA A 241 9.99 -2.09 9.30
C ALA A 241 11.45 -1.74 8.96
N MET A 242 11.73 -0.50 8.57
CA MET A 242 13.08 -0.02 8.30
C MET A 242 13.86 0.38 9.57
N GLY A 243 13.16 0.64 10.68
CA GLY A 243 13.76 1.25 11.87
C GLY A 243 14.16 2.70 11.64
N LEU A 244 13.44 3.42 10.78
CA LEU A 244 13.72 4.80 10.39
C LEU A 244 12.50 5.70 10.63
N THR A 245 12.73 7.01 10.66
CA THR A 245 11.65 7.99 10.52
C THR A 245 11.47 8.31 9.04
N CYS A 246 10.22 8.32 8.58
CA CYS A 246 9.89 8.65 7.20
C CYS A 246 8.83 9.75 7.12
N THR A 247 8.90 10.56 6.07
CA THR A 247 7.80 11.44 5.62
C THR A 247 7.22 10.90 4.31
N THR A 248 5.99 11.30 3.99
CA THR A 248 5.37 11.02 2.68
C THR A 248 5.43 12.27 1.82
N GLU A 249 5.87 12.12 0.57
CA GLU A 249 5.86 13.16 -0.45
C GLU A 249 5.09 12.69 -1.69
N THR A 250 4.60 13.63 -2.49
CA THR A 250 4.11 13.33 -3.84
C THR A 250 5.29 12.84 -4.70
N ALA A 251 5.05 11.80 -5.49
CA ALA A 251 6.07 11.18 -6.36
C ALA A 251 6.20 11.89 -7.71
#